data_AF-A0A510KEF2-F1
#
_entry.id   AF-A0A510KEF2-F1
#
_cell.length_a   1.000
_cell.length_b   1.000
_cell.length_c   1.000
_cell.angle_alpha   90.00
_cell.angle_beta   90.00
_cell.angle_gamma   90.00
#
_symmetry.space_group_name_H-M   'P 1'
#
loop_
_entity.id
_entity.type
_entity.pdbx_description
1 polymer ?
#
loop_
_entity_poly.entity_id
_entity_poly.type
_entity_poly.pdbx_seq_one_letter_code
_entity_poly.pdbx_strand_id
1 'polypeptide(L)' 'MTNTNVTNLRKNLFSYLESAIDYNDVINVNTKKGNAIIISEAEYNGLLETLYLLSDPNMKEKIETAKNATDEDYEVFEW' A
#
# COMPACT_ATOMS: atom_id res chain seq x y z
N MET A 1 -9.78 0.46 -6.31
CA MET A 1 -9.26 1.66 -6.99
C MET A 1 -10.41 2.40 -7.65
N THR A 2 -10.75 3.55 -7.09
CA THR A 2 -11.84 4.41 -7.53
C THR A 2 -11.32 5.57 -8.37
N ASN A 3 -11.97 5.88 -9.49
CA ASN A 3 -11.60 7.02 -10.35
C ASN A 3 -12.65 8.13 -10.21
N THR A 4 -12.20 9.38 -10.03
CA THR A 4 -13.07 10.54 -9.87
C THR A 4 -12.42 11.81 -10.45
N ASN A 5 -13.21 12.85 -10.70
CA ASN A 5 -12.68 14.16 -11.07
C ASN A 5 -12.68 15.11 -9.86
N VAL A 6 -11.92 16.21 -9.94
CA VAL A 6 -11.83 17.20 -8.84
C VAL A 6 -13.20 17.72 -8.39
N THR A 7 -14.13 17.95 -9.32
CA THR A 7 -15.46 18.48 -9.00
C THR A 7 -16.27 17.50 -8.17
N ASN A 8 -16.22 16.20 -8.50
CA ASN A 8 -16.93 15.14 -7.81
C ASN A 8 -16.25 14.78 -6.48
N LEU A 9 -14.91 14.75 -6.45
CA LEU A 9 -14.13 14.63 -5.22
C LEU A 9 -14.53 15.71 -4.21
N ARG A 10 -14.57 16.98 -4.64
CA ARG A 10 -14.92 18.09 -3.75
C ARG A 10 -16.33 17.94 -3.15
N LYS A 11 -17.28 17.42 -3.91
CA LYS A 11 -18.67 17.23 -3.44
C LYS A 11 -18.78 16.12 -2.40
N ASN A 12 -17.97 15.06 -2.54
CA ASN A 12 -18.06 13.84 -1.73
C ASN A 12 -16.78 13.55 -0.94
N LEU A 13 -16.05 14.61 -0.55
CA LEU A 13 -14.69 14.50 -0.02
C LEU A 13 -14.62 13.55 1.20
N PHE A 14 -15.52 13.71 2.15
CA PHE A 14 -15.55 12.89 3.37
C PHE A 14 -15.73 11.40 3.07
N SER A 15 -16.72 11.04 2.24
CA SER A 15 -16.98 9.65 1.88
C SER A 15 -15.79 9.02 1.16
N TYR A 16 -15.09 9.78 0.31
CA TYR A 16 -13.86 9.32 -0.33
C TYR A 16 -12.74 9.09 0.69
N LEU A 17 -12.52 10.01 1.63
CA LEU A 17 -11.49 9.83 2.67
C LEU A 17 -11.79 8.63 3.57
N GLU A 18 -13.04 8.46 3.99
CA GLU A 18 -13.48 7.26 4.75
C GLU A 18 -13.23 5.99 3.96
N SER A 19 -13.53 5.99 2.66
CA SER A 19 -13.28 4.82 1.80
C SER A 19 -11.80 4.47 1.69
N ALA A 20 -10.92 5.48 1.63
CA ALA A 20 -9.48 5.27 1.63
C ALA A 20 -8.97 4.71 2.96
N ILE A 21 -9.52 5.16 4.10
CA ILE A 21 -9.09 4.77 5.44
C ILE A 21 -9.63 3.39 5.84
N ASP A 22 -10.93 3.16 5.68
CA ASP A 22 -11.61 1.98 6.22
C ASP A 22 -11.44 0.75 5.32
N TYR A 23 -11.30 0.97 4.00
CA TYR A 23 -11.26 -0.11 3.01
C TYR A 23 -9.96 -0.16 2.21
N ASN A 24 -8.96 0.66 2.57
CA ASN A 24 -7.71 0.81 1.83
C ASN A 24 -7.95 1.09 0.33
N ASP A 25 -9.03 1.80 -0.01
CA ASP A 25 -9.30 2.12 -1.41
C ASP A 25 -8.33 3.19 -1.92
N VAL A 26 -7.84 2.98 -3.14
CA VAL A 26 -6.96 3.92 -3.83
C VAL A 26 -7.79 4.81 -4.73
N ILE A 27 -7.77 6.12 -4.50
CA ILE A 27 -8.63 7.06 -5.21
C ILE A 27 -7.79 7.87 -6.17
N ASN A 28 -8.05 7.69 -7.47
CA ASN A 28 -7.43 8.44 -8.54
C ASN A 28 -8.29 9.64 -8.92
N VAL A 29 -7.70 10.83 -8.82
CA VAL A 29 -8.34 12.12 -9.02
C VAL A 29 -7.81 12.75 -10.30
N ASN A 30 -8.65 12.80 -11.34
CA ASN A 30 -8.31 13.45 -12.59
C ASN A 30 -8.52 14.97 -12.50
N THR A 31 -7.48 15.73 -12.86
CA THR A 31 -7.49 17.20 -12.92
C THR A 31 -7.09 17.67 -14.32
N LYS A 32 -7.27 18.96 -14.62
CA LYS A 32 -6.79 19.55 -15.89
C LYS A 32 -5.26 19.54 -16.04
N LYS A 33 -4.51 19.43 -14.93
CA LYS A 33 -3.03 19.45 -14.92
C LYS A 33 -2.41 18.05 -14.86
N GLY A 34 -3.22 17.00 -14.69
CA GLY A 34 -2.75 15.64 -14.43
C GLY A 34 -3.57 14.96 -13.34
N ASN A 35 -3.08 13.83 -12.84
CA ASN A 35 -3.78 12.99 -11.88
C ASN A 35 -3.12 13.07 -10.50
N ALA A 36 -3.93 12.95 -9.46
CA ALA A 36 -3.47 12.79 -8.07
C ALA A 36 -4.03 11.48 -7.50
N ILE A 37 -3.28 10.85 -6.59
CA ILE A 37 -3.71 9.64 -5.90
C ILE A 37 -3.93 9.99 -4.42
N ILE A 38 -5.05 9.54 -3.87
CA ILE A 38 -5.34 9.61 -2.43
C ILE A 38 -5.38 8.16 -1.92
N ILE A 39 -4.65 7.93 -0.84
CA ILE A 39 -4.58 6.68 -0.08
C ILE A 39 -4.60 7.02 1.41
N SER A 40 -4.86 6.04 2.27
CA SER A 40 -4.73 6.23 3.72
C SER A 40 -3.28 6.47 4.10
N GLU A 41 -3.08 7.13 5.25
CA GLU A 41 -1.75 7.33 5.83
C GLU A 41 -1.08 5.98 6.14
N ALA A 42 -1.85 5.00 6.63
CA ALA A 42 -1.35 3.66 6.91
C ALA A 42 -0.77 3.02 5.65
N GLU A 43 -1.49 3.12 4.52
CA GLU A 43 -1.02 2.54 3.25
C GLU A 43 0.18 3.30 2.68
N TYR A 44 0.21 4.63 2.83
CA TYR A 44 1.37 5.43 2.46
C TYR A 44 2.63 5.03 3.24
N ASN A 45 2.52 4.89 4.56
CA ASN A 45 3.62 4.47 5.41
C ASN A 45 4.06 3.02 5.09
N GLY A 46 3.10 2.12 4.84
CA GLY A 46 3.40 0.74 4.44
C GLY A 46 4.16 0.66 3.10
N LEU A 47 3.81 1.50 2.13
CA LEU A 47 4.54 1.60 0.87
C LEU A 47 5.96 2.14 1.07
N LEU A 48 6.14 3.17 1.90
CA LEU A 48 7.46 3.71 2.21
C LEU A 48 8.34 2.69 2.93
N GLU A 49 7.80 1.97 3.91
CA GLU A 49 8.53 0.94 4.64
C GLU A 49 8.91 -0.22 3.73
N THR A 50 7.99 -0.67 2.87
CA THR A 50 8.27 -1.70 1.87
C THR A 50 9.39 -1.25 0.94
N LEU A 51 9.35 -0.01 0.45
CA LEU A 51 10.41 0.54 -0.39
C LEU A 51 11.74 0.60 0.37
N TYR A 52 11.73 1.00 1.64
CA TYR A 52 12.92 1.06 2.48
C TYR A 52 13.55 -0.34 2.65
N LEU A 53 12.77 -1.34 3.05
CA LEU A 53 13.23 -2.71 3.22
C LEU A 53 13.77 -3.31 1.92
N LEU A 54 13.10 -3.07 0.79
CA LEU A 54 13.53 -3.58 -0.51
C LEU A 54 14.72 -2.81 -1.11
N SER A 55 15.01 -1.61 -0.61
CA SER A 55 16.15 -0.82 -1.08
C SER A 55 17.50 -1.38 -0.63
N ASP A 56 17.54 -2.13 0.48
CA ASP A 56 18.71 -2.88 0.92
C ASP A 56 18.73 -4.25 0.20
N PRO A 57 19.73 -4.52 -0.66
CA PRO A 57 19.82 -5.79 -1.39
C PRO A 57 19.89 -7.02 -0.48
N ASN A 58 20.55 -6.91 0.69
CA ASN A 58 20.67 -8.02 1.63
C ASN A 58 19.32 -8.33 2.29
N MET A 59 18.59 -7.28 2.68
CA MET A 59 17.26 -7.42 3.25
C MET A 59 16.28 -8.00 2.22
N LYS A 60 16.32 -7.48 0.99
CA LYS A 60 15.51 -7.99 -0.12
C LYS A 60 15.76 -9.49 -0.36
N GLU A 61 17.02 -9.92 -0.41
CA GLU A 61 17.36 -11.33 -0.61
C GLU A 61 16.79 -12.21 0.51
N LYS A 62 16.95 -11.81 1.77
CA LYS A 62 16.38 -12.53 2.92
C LYS A 62 14.87 -12.65 2.84
N ILE A 63 14.17 -11.57 2.47
CA ILE A 63 12.71 -11.57 2.33
C ILE A 63 12.28 -12.52 1.20
N GLU A 64 12.97 -12.51 0.07
CA GLU A 64 12.67 -13.43 -1.05
C GLU A 64 12.98 -14.89 -0.70
N THR A 65 14.08 -15.17 0.01
CA THR A 65 14.38 -16.52 0.51
C THR A 65 13.29 -16.99 1.46
N ALA A 66 12.92 -16.17 2.46
CA ALA A 66 11.88 -16.51 3.42
C ALA A 66 10.51 -16.75 2.77
N LYS A 67 10.17 -15.97 1.73
CA LYS A 67 8.93 -16.14 0.97
C LYS A 67 8.86 -17.46 0.20
N ASN A 68 9.99 -18.02 -0.19
CA ASN A 68 10.09 -19.30 -0.91
C ASN A 68 10.41 -20.49 0.02
N ALA A 69 10.59 -20.24 1.31
CA ALA A 69 10.85 -21.29 2.29
C ALA A 69 9.64 -22.23 2.41
N THR A 70 9.95 -23.51 2.54
CA THR A 70 9.00 -24.60 2.69
C THR A 70 8.98 -25.10 4.13
N ASP A 71 8.02 -25.96 4.48
CA ASP A 71 7.95 -26.55 5.83
C ASP A 71 9.23 -27.33 6.21
N GLU A 72 10.02 -27.77 5.23
CA GLU A 72 11.32 -28.43 5.44
C GLU A 72 12.43 -27.47 5.91
N ASP A 73 12.27 -26.16 5.66
CA ASP A 73 13.24 -25.12 6.04
C ASP A 73 13.04 -24.62 7.48
N TYR A 74 11.99 -25.09 8.17
CA TYR A 74 11.66 -24.72 9.54
C TYR A 74 11.89 -25.87 10.51
N GLU A 75 12.60 -25.60 11.61
CA GLU A 75 12.67 -26.53 12.72
C GLU A 75 11.50 -26.28 13.68
N VAL A 76 10.73 -27.33 13.98
CA VAL A 76 9.71 -27.27 15.02
C VAL A 76 10.41 -27.14 16.37
N PHE A 77 10.29 -25.95 16.96
CA PHE A 77 10.81 -25.68 18.29
C PHE A 77 9.84 -26.29 19.32
N GLU A 78 10.22 -27.41 19.94
CA GLU A 78 9.49 -27.95 21.09
C GLU A 78 9.93 -27.20 22.36
N TRP A 79 8.99 -26.51 23.00
CA TRP A 79 9.18 -25.89 24.31
C TRP A 79 9.04 -26.91 25.44
#